data_AF-A0AAV1AJG2-F1
#
_entry.id   AF-A0AAV1AJG2-F1
#
_cell.length_a   1.000
_cell.length_b   1.000
_cell.length_c   1.000
_cell.angle_alpha   90.00
_cell.angle_beta   90.00
_cell.angle_gamma   90.00
#
_symmetry.space_group_name_H-M   'P 1'
#
loop_
_entity.id
_entity.type
_entity.pdbx_description
1 polymer ?
#
loop_
_entity_poly.entity_id
_entity_poly.type
_entity_poly.pdbx_seq_one_letter_code
_entity_poly.pdbx_strand_id
1 'polypeptide(L)'
;MGNIETVLSSSIAAVFFAYFVVAGTMWYGSTTTRIELFGPTRYQWYQGYFQQEIYRRVGDGLVKNQSLSEAWSKIPEKLAFYYYIGNPIFRDKEGRELFVRRMPTFFETFPVVLVDGDGIVRAGVPFRRAESKYSVEQVGVIVEFYGGELNRVSYSDPTTVKKYARRAQLGEIFELDRATLKSDGVFRCSPRGWVILGYVSTAILVSCY
;
A
#
# COMPACT_ATOMS: atom_id res chain seq x y z
N MET A 1 -14.42 44.47 27.76
CA MET A 1 -12.98 44.11 27.71
C MET A 1 -12.28 44.18 29.08
N GLY A 2 -13.00 44.21 30.22
CA GLY A 2 -12.38 44.33 31.55
C GLY A 2 -12.06 43.01 32.26
N ASN A 3 -12.46 41.85 31.71
CA ASN A 3 -12.21 40.53 32.29
C ASN A 3 -11.20 39.74 31.43
N ILE A 4 -10.14 39.23 32.06
CA ILE A 4 -9.11 38.41 31.42
C ILE A 4 -9.66 37.10 30.86
N GLU A 5 -10.73 36.56 31.45
CA GLU A 5 -11.38 35.33 30.99
C GLU A 5 -11.97 35.49 29.58
N THR A 6 -12.41 36.70 29.21
CA THR A 6 -12.89 36.96 27.84
C THR A 6 -11.76 36.77 26.83
N VAL A 7 -10.54 37.22 27.16
CA VAL A 7 -9.36 37.02 26.30
C VAL A 7 -8.99 35.54 26.25
N LEU A 8 -9.02 34.85 27.40
CA LEU A 8 -8.73 33.42 27.47
C LEU A 8 -9.70 32.59 26.60
N SER A 9 -11.02 32.83 26.73
CA SER A 9 -12.05 32.14 25.96
C SER A 9 -11.90 32.36 24.45
N SER A 10 -11.69 33.62 24.02
CA SER A 10 -11.47 33.92 22.60
C SER A 10 -10.17 33.29 22.05
N SER A 11 -9.12 33.22 22.87
CA SER A 11 -7.84 32.60 22.50
C SER A 11 -7.96 31.08 22.37
N ILE A 12 -8.71 30.45 23.28
CA ILE A 12 -9.05 29.02 23.23
C ILE A 12 -9.77 28.67 21.93
N ALA A 13 -10.78 29.47 21.53
CA ALA A 13 -11.49 29.28 20.28
C ALA A 13 -10.58 29.40 19.04
N ALA A 14 -9.64 30.35 19.04
CA ALA A 14 -8.67 30.52 17.97
C ALA A 14 -7.69 29.33 17.87
N VAL A 15 -7.20 28.83 19.02
CA VAL A 15 -6.30 27.67 19.07
C VAL A 15 -7.01 26.39 18.61
N PHE A 16 -8.26 26.18 19.06
CA PHE A 16 -9.12 25.10 18.58
C PHE A 16 -9.22 25.08 17.05
N PHE A 17 -9.52 26.24 16.46
CA PHE A 17 -9.65 26.37 15.02
C PHE A 17 -8.34 26.03 14.30
N ALA A 18 -7.21 26.55 14.80
CA ALA A 18 -5.90 26.26 14.22
C ALA A 18 -5.56 24.76 14.27
N TYR A 19 -5.89 24.06 15.36
CA TYR A 19 -5.67 22.62 15.48
C TYR A 19 -6.48 21.80 14.46
N PHE A 20 -7.74 22.15 14.23
CA PHE A 20 -8.55 21.49 13.20
C PHE A 20 -8.01 21.73 11.79
N VAL A 21 -7.55 22.94 11.48
CA VAL A 21 -6.92 23.26 10.19
C VAL A 21 -5.64 22.43 9.98
N VAL A 22 -4.78 22.34 10.99
CA VAL A 22 -3.54 21.55 10.91
C VAL A 22 -3.85 20.05 10.78
N ALA A 23 -4.79 19.53 11.55
CA ALA A 23 -5.23 18.14 11.45
C ALA A 23 -5.79 17.82 10.04
N GLY A 24 -6.63 18.70 9.51
CA GLY A 24 -7.19 18.57 8.17
C GLY A 24 -6.12 18.57 7.08
N THR A 25 -5.24 19.57 7.08
CA THR A 25 -4.15 19.66 6.09
C THR A 25 -3.18 18.48 6.18
N MET A 26 -2.93 17.95 7.39
CA MET A 26 -2.12 16.75 7.59
C MET A 26 -2.83 15.47 7.11
N TRP A 27 -4.15 15.35 7.24
CA TRP A 27 -4.89 14.16 6.81
C TRP A 27 -5.05 14.08 5.29
N TYR A 28 -5.46 15.18 4.67
CA TYR A 28 -5.70 15.24 3.22
C TYR A 28 -4.42 15.47 2.42
N GLY A 29 -3.41 16.09 3.04
CA GLY A 29 -2.16 16.46 2.39
C GLY A 29 -2.23 17.87 1.79
N SER A 30 -1.23 18.68 2.11
CA SER A 30 -0.98 20.00 1.54
C SER A 30 0.49 20.16 1.16
N THR A 31 0.84 21.31 0.58
CA THR A 31 2.24 21.70 0.30
C THR A 31 3.11 21.77 1.56
N THR A 32 2.52 22.04 2.74
CA THR A 32 3.24 22.10 4.01
C THR A 32 3.40 20.72 4.67
N THR A 33 2.62 19.71 4.26
CA THR A 33 2.66 18.35 4.82
C THR A 33 3.18 17.34 3.79
N ARG A 34 4.40 17.56 3.29
CA ARG A 34 5.00 16.76 2.21
C ARG A 34 5.13 15.28 2.57
N ILE A 35 4.89 14.40 1.59
CA ILE A 35 4.92 12.95 1.77
C ILE A 35 6.31 12.41 2.14
N GLU A 36 7.38 13.10 1.75
CA GLU A 36 8.76 12.71 2.06
C GLU A 36 9.10 12.88 3.55
N LEU A 37 8.36 13.74 4.26
CA LEU A 37 8.58 14.02 5.68
C LEU A 37 7.59 13.26 6.56
N PHE A 38 6.32 13.17 6.14
CA PHE A 38 5.24 12.63 6.97
C PHE A 38 4.72 11.26 6.49
N GLY A 39 5.20 10.78 5.33
CA GLY A 39 4.67 9.61 4.64
C GLY A 39 3.45 9.92 3.77
N PRO A 40 3.01 8.94 2.95
CA PRO A 40 1.87 9.09 2.04
C PRO A 40 0.54 9.20 2.80
N THR A 41 -0.50 9.64 2.10
CA THR A 41 -1.87 9.67 2.64
C THR A 41 -2.62 8.38 2.27
N ARG A 42 -3.63 8.02 3.07
CA ARG A 42 -4.50 6.87 2.77
C ARG A 42 -5.24 6.99 1.43
N TYR A 43 -5.47 8.22 0.97
CA TYR A 43 -6.17 8.50 -0.28
C TYR A 43 -5.35 8.09 -1.49
N GLN A 44 -4.02 8.27 -1.42
CA GLN A 44 -3.09 7.82 -2.46
C GLN A 44 -3.11 6.30 -2.60
N TRP A 45 -3.26 5.56 -1.50
CA TRP A 45 -3.45 4.10 -1.53
C TRP A 45 -4.80 3.71 -2.14
N TYR A 46 -5.89 4.31 -1.67
CA TYR A 46 -7.25 3.96 -2.12
C TYR A 46 -7.46 4.19 -3.63
N GLN A 47 -6.89 5.28 -4.16
CA GLN A 47 -6.98 5.61 -5.58
C GLN A 47 -5.92 4.90 -6.44
N GLY A 48 -4.99 4.16 -5.82
CA GLY A 48 -3.87 3.55 -6.55
C GLY A 48 -2.95 4.57 -7.22
N TYR A 49 -2.77 5.75 -6.63
CA TYR A 49 -2.07 6.88 -7.24
C TYR A 49 -0.66 6.52 -7.73
N PHE A 50 0.15 5.89 -6.87
CA PHE A 50 1.50 5.46 -7.25
C PHE A 50 1.48 4.28 -8.22
N GLN A 51 0.52 3.37 -8.08
CA GLN A 51 0.36 2.23 -8.97
C GLN A 51 0.11 2.68 -10.42
N GLN A 52 -0.77 3.68 -10.60
CA GLN A 52 -1.09 4.25 -11.92
C GLN A 52 0.14 4.88 -12.57
N GLU A 53 0.93 5.65 -11.81
CA GLU A 53 2.16 6.27 -12.32
C GLU A 53 3.23 5.22 -12.69
N ILE A 54 3.35 4.15 -11.90
CA ILE A 54 4.24 3.03 -12.21
C ILE A 54 3.81 2.38 -13.53
N TYR A 55 2.53 2.00 -13.67
CA TYR A 55 2.03 1.39 -14.91
C TYR A 55 2.17 2.32 -16.12
N ARG A 56 1.96 3.63 -15.93
CA ARG A 56 2.17 4.62 -16.99
C ARG A 56 3.62 4.62 -17.48
N ARG A 57 4.59 4.63 -16.57
CA ARG A 57 6.04 4.60 -16.91
C ARG A 57 6.46 3.29 -17.57
N VAL A 58 5.95 2.16 -17.06
CA VAL A 58 6.21 0.85 -17.68
C VAL A 58 5.61 0.82 -19.09
N GLY A 59 4.38 1.32 -19.28
CA GLY A 59 3.74 1.46 -20.58
C GLY A 59 4.55 2.32 -21.56
N ASP A 60 5.03 3.48 -21.12
CA ASP A 60 5.92 4.35 -21.93
C ASP A 60 7.21 3.62 -22.34
N GLY A 61 7.75 2.77 -21.47
CA GLY A 61 8.91 1.91 -21.75
C GLY A 61 8.61 0.87 -22.83
N LEU A 62 7.46 0.19 -22.71
CA LEU A 62 7.02 -0.83 -23.68
C LEU A 62 6.75 -0.23 -25.06
N VAL A 63 6.14 0.96 -25.14
CA VAL A 63 5.95 1.69 -26.42
C VAL A 63 7.27 2.02 -27.11
N LYS A 64 8.34 2.21 -26.33
CA LYS A 64 9.71 2.42 -26.84
C LYS A 64 10.44 1.10 -27.19
N ASN A 65 9.70 0.00 -27.36
CA ASN A 65 10.21 -1.35 -27.66
C ASN A 65 11.20 -1.90 -26.62
N GLN A 66 11.08 -1.48 -25.36
CA GLN A 66 11.90 -2.04 -24.28
C GLN A 66 11.33 -3.38 -23.82
N SER A 67 12.21 -4.27 -23.36
CA SER A 67 11.73 -5.51 -22.72
C SER A 67 11.01 -5.20 -21.41
N LEU A 68 10.08 -6.05 -20.99
CA LEU A 68 9.34 -5.88 -19.73
C LEU A 68 10.29 -5.75 -18.53
N SER A 69 11.35 -6.56 -18.52
CA SER A 69 12.42 -6.52 -17.54
C SER A 69 13.14 -5.17 -17.51
N GLU A 70 13.48 -4.60 -18.67
CA GLU A 70 14.11 -3.27 -18.74
C GLU A 70 13.17 -2.13 -18.29
N ALA A 71 11.90 -2.20 -18.68
CA ALA A 71 10.91 -1.21 -18.29
C ALA A 71 10.71 -1.17 -16.77
N TRP A 72 10.59 -2.35 -16.13
CA TRP A 72 10.48 -2.46 -14.67
C TRP A 72 11.77 -2.07 -13.93
N SER A 73 12.93 -2.39 -14.48
CA SER A 73 14.22 -1.99 -13.89
C SER A 73 14.49 -0.47 -13.92
N LYS A 74 13.78 0.28 -14.78
CA LYS A 74 13.89 1.75 -14.83
C LYS A 74 13.00 2.47 -13.82
N ILE A 75 12.15 1.76 -13.08
CA ILE A 75 11.31 2.35 -12.06
C ILE A 75 12.20 2.78 -10.88
N PRO A 76 12.17 4.06 -10.47
CA PRO A 76 12.98 4.52 -9.35
C PRO A 76 12.61 3.77 -8.07
N GLU A 77 13.60 3.26 -7.35
CA GLU A 77 13.39 2.58 -6.07
C GLU A 77 12.66 3.46 -5.06
N LYS A 78 12.84 4.78 -5.09
CA LYS A 78 12.08 5.70 -4.22
C LYS A 78 10.57 5.69 -4.50
N LEU A 79 10.17 5.44 -5.76
CA LEU A 79 8.77 5.34 -6.17
C LEU A 79 8.20 3.98 -5.76
N ALA A 80 9.00 2.92 -5.87
CA ALA A 80 8.66 1.60 -5.38
C ALA A 80 8.77 1.50 -3.85
N PHE A 81 9.48 2.38 -3.16
CA PHE A 81 9.98 2.29 -1.77
C PHE A 81 11.26 1.42 -1.65
N TYR A 82 12.18 1.79 -0.75
CA TYR A 82 13.53 1.22 -0.65
C TYR A 82 13.53 -0.32 -0.44
N TYR A 83 14.46 -1.04 -1.09
CA TYR A 83 14.61 -2.51 -1.09
C TYR A 83 13.48 -3.31 -1.76
N TYR A 84 13.13 -2.89 -2.98
CA TYR A 84 12.15 -3.53 -3.84
C TYR A 84 12.67 -4.84 -4.47
N ILE A 85 11.96 -5.96 -4.26
CA ILE A 85 12.40 -7.27 -4.79
C ILE A 85 12.08 -7.48 -6.27
N GLY A 86 11.13 -6.71 -6.83
CA GLY A 86 10.62 -6.89 -8.19
C GLY A 86 9.10 -7.01 -8.26
N ASN A 87 8.53 -6.75 -9.44
CA ASN A 87 7.08 -6.80 -9.67
C ASN A 87 6.68 -8.25 -9.94
N PRO A 88 5.83 -8.87 -9.09
CA PRO A 88 5.34 -10.20 -9.33
C PRO A 88 4.23 -10.19 -10.39
N ILE A 89 4.41 -10.94 -11.48
CA ILE A 89 3.36 -11.25 -12.45
C ILE A 89 2.92 -12.69 -12.24
N PHE A 90 1.65 -12.87 -11.92
CA PHE A 90 1.06 -14.20 -11.76
C PHE A 90 0.46 -14.65 -13.08
N ARG A 91 0.69 -15.91 -13.46
CA ARG A 91 0.10 -16.50 -14.66
C ARG A 91 -0.51 -17.85 -14.35
N ASP A 92 -1.61 -18.18 -14.99
CA ASP A 92 -2.16 -19.54 -14.96
C ASP A 92 -1.47 -20.46 -15.98
N LYS A 93 -1.90 -21.74 -16.02
CA LYS A 93 -1.44 -22.72 -17.02
C LYS A 93 -1.74 -22.31 -18.47
N GLU A 94 -2.75 -21.48 -18.69
CA GLU A 94 -3.14 -20.97 -20.01
C GLU A 94 -2.30 -19.73 -20.40
N GLY A 95 -1.43 -19.25 -19.51
CA GLY A 95 -0.59 -18.09 -19.72
C GLY A 95 -1.30 -16.75 -19.51
N ARG A 96 -2.54 -16.75 -19.00
CA ARG A 96 -3.30 -15.53 -18.69
C ARG A 96 -2.70 -14.86 -17.46
N GLU A 97 -2.53 -13.54 -17.54
CA GLU A 97 -2.09 -12.74 -16.41
C GLU A 97 -3.19 -12.63 -15.35
N LEU A 98 -2.80 -12.84 -14.10
CA LEU A 98 -3.67 -12.79 -12.93
C LEU A 98 -3.22 -11.66 -11.98
N PHE A 99 -4.19 -10.95 -11.44
CA PHE A 99 -4.00 -9.84 -10.51
C PHE A 99 -4.47 -10.24 -9.12
N VAL A 100 -3.63 -9.99 -8.11
CA VAL A 100 -4.01 -10.19 -6.71
C VAL A 100 -4.89 -9.04 -6.25
N ARG A 101 -6.06 -9.34 -5.67
CA ARG A 101 -6.92 -8.31 -5.10
C ARG A 101 -6.23 -7.64 -3.90
N ARG A 102 -5.90 -6.35 -4.03
CA ARG A 102 -5.30 -5.57 -2.94
C ARG A 102 -6.23 -5.46 -1.73
N MET A 103 -5.65 -5.46 -0.53
CA MET A 103 -6.36 -5.32 0.73
C MET A 103 -6.90 -3.89 0.92
N PRO A 104 -8.21 -3.72 1.13
CA PRO A 104 -8.77 -2.41 1.49
C PRO A 104 -8.34 -2.00 2.90
N THR A 105 -8.30 -0.68 3.16
CA THR A 105 -7.75 -0.10 4.40
C THR A 105 -8.51 -0.45 5.68
N PHE A 106 -9.75 -0.95 5.58
CA PHE A 106 -10.59 -1.27 6.75
C PHE A 106 -10.30 -2.66 7.33
N PHE A 107 -9.79 -3.57 6.52
CA PHE A 107 -9.60 -4.95 6.94
C PHE A 107 -8.29 -5.11 7.70
N GLU A 108 -8.28 -5.97 8.73
CA GLU A 108 -7.07 -6.44 9.41
C GLU A 108 -6.57 -7.77 8.81
N THR A 109 -7.49 -8.56 8.28
CA THR A 109 -7.20 -9.78 7.52
C THR A 109 -8.06 -9.78 6.27
N PHE A 110 -7.50 -10.22 5.14
CA PHE A 110 -8.22 -10.24 3.87
C PHE A 110 -7.79 -11.46 3.05
N PRO A 111 -8.73 -12.16 2.39
CA PRO A 111 -8.43 -13.40 1.68
C PRO A 111 -7.60 -13.16 0.42
N VAL A 112 -6.80 -14.15 0.05
CA VAL A 112 -6.03 -14.13 -1.19
C VAL A 112 -6.90 -14.60 -2.34
N VAL A 113 -7.24 -13.66 -3.23
CA VAL A 113 -8.02 -13.90 -4.44
C VAL A 113 -7.27 -13.33 -5.63
N LEU A 114 -7.14 -14.13 -6.68
CA LEU A 114 -6.55 -13.76 -7.96
C LEU A 114 -7.65 -13.67 -9.01
N VAL A 115 -7.69 -12.55 -9.70
CA VAL A 115 -8.65 -12.24 -10.78
C VAL A 115 -7.92 -12.07 -12.10
N ASP A 116 -8.56 -12.34 -13.22
CA ASP A 116 -8.02 -11.94 -14.53
C ASP A 116 -8.31 -10.45 -14.83
N GLY A 117 -7.97 -10.00 -16.05
CA GLY A 117 -8.20 -8.63 -16.50
C GLY A 117 -9.68 -8.19 -16.58
N ASP A 118 -10.60 -9.14 -16.70
CA ASP A 118 -12.06 -8.90 -16.71
C ASP A 118 -12.67 -8.93 -15.30
N GLY A 119 -11.84 -9.15 -14.27
CA GLY A 119 -12.28 -9.24 -12.88
C GLY A 119 -12.87 -10.60 -12.50
N ILE A 120 -12.73 -11.62 -13.36
CA ILE A 120 -13.21 -12.97 -13.07
C ILE A 120 -12.23 -13.67 -12.15
N VAL A 121 -12.72 -14.31 -11.08
CA VAL A 121 -11.89 -15.07 -10.14
C VAL A 121 -11.34 -16.33 -10.81
N ARG A 122 -10.02 -16.48 -10.82
CA ARG A 122 -9.33 -17.61 -11.45
C ARG A 122 -8.55 -18.47 -10.46
N ALA A 123 -8.03 -17.89 -9.39
CA ALA A 123 -7.30 -18.64 -8.37
C ALA A 123 -7.45 -17.99 -6.98
N GLY A 124 -7.15 -18.74 -5.94
CA GLY A 124 -7.15 -18.24 -4.58
C GLY A 124 -6.57 -19.24 -3.58
N VAL A 125 -6.51 -18.81 -2.32
CA VAL A 125 -6.16 -19.69 -1.21
C VAL A 125 -7.44 -20.08 -0.46
N PRO A 126 -7.96 -21.30 -0.66
CA PRO A 126 -9.21 -21.71 -0.03
C PRO A 126 -9.03 -21.89 1.48
N PHE A 127 -10.02 -21.47 2.26
CA PHE A 127 -10.06 -21.75 3.69
C PHE A 127 -10.38 -23.22 3.95
N ARG A 128 -11.48 -23.74 3.39
CA ARG A 128 -11.83 -25.16 3.41
C ARG A 128 -11.34 -25.84 2.12
N ARG A 129 -10.53 -26.90 2.26
CA ARG A 129 -9.91 -27.58 1.12
C ARG A 129 -10.77 -28.64 0.44
N ALA A 130 -11.80 -29.15 1.12
CA ALA A 130 -12.61 -30.28 0.66
C ALA A 130 -13.31 -30.06 -0.70
N GLU A 131 -13.71 -28.81 -1.00
CA GLU A 131 -14.43 -28.46 -2.23
C GLU A 131 -13.70 -27.38 -3.04
N SER A 132 -12.38 -27.26 -2.86
CA SER A 132 -11.61 -26.27 -3.60
C SER A 132 -11.58 -26.60 -5.09
N LYS A 133 -11.98 -25.62 -5.92
CA LYS A 133 -11.88 -25.66 -7.38
C LYS A 133 -10.85 -24.68 -7.96
N TYR A 134 -10.48 -23.67 -7.18
CA TYR A 134 -9.62 -22.56 -7.59
C TYR A 134 -8.32 -22.51 -6.78
N SER A 135 -7.85 -23.64 -6.25
CA SER A 135 -6.57 -23.63 -5.53
C SER A 135 -5.42 -23.35 -6.49
N VAL A 136 -4.39 -22.66 -5.99
CA VAL A 136 -3.13 -22.41 -6.70
C VAL A 136 -2.55 -23.72 -7.28
N GLU A 137 -2.66 -24.84 -6.56
CA GLU A 137 -2.21 -26.16 -7.02
C GLU A 137 -3.01 -26.70 -8.23
N GLN A 138 -4.33 -26.60 -8.17
CA GLN A 138 -5.20 -27.11 -9.24
C GLN A 138 -5.05 -26.28 -10.52
N VAL A 139 -5.06 -24.96 -10.36
CA VAL A 139 -4.93 -24.00 -11.46
C VAL A 139 -3.49 -23.97 -11.99
N GLY A 140 -2.49 -24.32 -11.15
CA GLY A 140 -1.06 -24.28 -11.46
C GLY A 140 -0.58 -22.88 -11.76
N VAL A 141 -0.83 -21.95 -10.84
CA VAL A 141 -0.36 -20.57 -10.98
C VAL A 141 1.15 -20.52 -10.79
N ILE A 142 1.83 -19.86 -11.72
CA ILE A 142 3.25 -19.51 -11.61
C ILE A 142 3.39 -18.02 -11.28
N VAL A 143 4.49 -17.65 -10.63
CA VAL A 143 4.86 -16.24 -10.43
C VAL A 143 6.20 -15.97 -11.09
N GLU A 144 6.28 -14.88 -11.84
CA GLU A 144 7.49 -14.41 -12.51
C GLU A 144 7.77 -12.97 -12.08
N PHE A 145 9.01 -12.67 -11.74
CA PHE A 145 9.42 -11.36 -11.25
C PHE A 145 10.10 -10.54 -12.33
N TYR A 146 9.79 -9.24 -12.39
CA TYR A 146 10.42 -8.29 -13.29
C TYR A 146 10.95 -7.06 -12.53
N GLY A 147 12.19 -6.69 -12.83
CA GLY A 147 12.90 -5.64 -12.09
C GLY A 147 13.28 -6.07 -10.67
N GLY A 148 13.98 -5.19 -9.95
CA GLY A 148 14.46 -5.47 -8.60
C GLY A 148 15.47 -6.62 -8.53
N GLU A 149 15.63 -7.18 -7.33
CA GLU A 149 16.59 -8.24 -7.04
C GLU A 149 16.24 -9.58 -7.71
N LEU A 150 14.96 -9.94 -7.76
CA LEU A 150 14.49 -11.22 -8.31
C LEU A 150 14.17 -11.15 -9.81
N ASN A 151 14.79 -10.22 -10.53
CA ASN A 151 14.49 -10.00 -11.95
C ASN A 151 14.68 -11.28 -12.79
N ARG A 152 13.65 -11.66 -13.56
CA ARG A 152 13.58 -12.86 -14.42
C ARG A 152 13.60 -14.20 -13.68
N VAL A 153 13.32 -14.19 -12.37
CA VAL A 153 13.14 -15.41 -11.59
C VAL A 153 11.68 -15.83 -11.64
N SER A 154 11.43 -17.11 -11.92
CA SER A 154 10.10 -17.71 -11.88
C SER A 154 10.01 -18.80 -10.82
N TYR A 155 8.85 -18.88 -10.17
CA TYR A 155 8.53 -19.93 -9.20
C TYR A 155 7.23 -20.61 -9.58
N SER A 156 7.26 -21.94 -9.60
CA SER A 156 6.10 -22.81 -9.81
C SER A 156 5.66 -23.56 -8.54
N ASP A 157 6.49 -23.55 -7.50
CA ASP A 157 6.18 -24.20 -6.22
C ASP A 157 4.95 -23.53 -5.57
N PRO A 158 3.85 -24.28 -5.29
CA PRO A 158 2.62 -23.69 -4.77
C PRO A 158 2.80 -22.99 -3.42
N THR A 159 3.72 -23.45 -2.57
CA THR A 159 3.97 -22.85 -1.25
C THR A 159 4.57 -21.46 -1.41
N THR A 160 5.52 -21.34 -2.33
CA THR A 160 6.24 -20.10 -2.66
C THR A 160 5.31 -19.11 -3.39
N VAL A 161 4.52 -19.60 -4.35
CA VAL A 161 3.52 -18.77 -5.06
C VAL A 161 2.49 -18.21 -4.06
N LYS A 162 1.98 -19.02 -3.13
CA LYS A 162 1.06 -18.55 -2.07
C LYS A 162 1.71 -17.56 -1.12
N LYS A 163 3.01 -17.74 -0.80
CA LYS A 163 3.76 -16.78 0.01
C LYS A 163 3.81 -15.42 -0.69
N TYR A 164 4.18 -15.38 -1.97
CA TYR A 164 4.25 -14.11 -2.71
C TYR A 164 2.88 -13.50 -3.01
N ALA A 165 1.84 -14.31 -3.28
CA ALA A 165 0.48 -13.81 -3.45
C ALA A 165 -0.05 -13.11 -2.19
N ARG A 166 0.22 -13.66 -0.99
CA ARG A 166 -0.12 -13.00 0.30
C ARG A 166 0.60 -11.66 0.48
N ARG A 167 1.85 -11.57 0.04
CA ARG A 167 2.64 -10.33 0.14
C ARG A 167 2.17 -9.30 -0.89
N ALA A 168 1.89 -9.73 -2.12
CA ALA A 168 1.33 -8.90 -3.18
C ALA A 168 -0.06 -8.35 -2.83
N GLN A 169 -0.78 -8.92 -1.87
CA GLN A 169 -2.03 -8.33 -1.39
C GLN A 169 -1.83 -6.94 -0.76
N LEU A 170 -0.64 -6.68 -0.22
CA LEU A 170 -0.28 -5.46 0.50
C LEU A 170 0.37 -4.38 -0.39
N GLY A 171 0.59 -4.66 -1.68
CA GLY A 171 1.31 -3.74 -2.54
C GLY A 171 2.53 -4.39 -3.20
N GLU A 172 3.47 -3.55 -3.55
CA GLU A 172 4.79 -3.98 -3.99
C GLU A 172 5.51 -4.74 -2.87
N ILE A 173 6.42 -5.63 -3.24
CA ILE A 173 7.06 -6.54 -2.29
C ILE A 173 8.50 -6.05 -2.01
N PHE A 174 8.89 -6.10 -0.74
CA PHE A 174 10.21 -5.65 -0.27
C PHE A 174 10.92 -6.73 0.52
N GLU A 175 12.24 -6.69 0.58
CA GLU A 175 12.96 -7.41 1.63
C GLU A 175 13.07 -6.51 2.87
N LEU A 176 12.75 -7.07 4.04
CA LEU A 176 12.75 -6.31 5.29
C LEU A 176 13.61 -7.06 6.31
N ASP A 177 14.62 -6.36 6.84
CA ASP A 177 15.35 -6.83 8.01
C ASP A 177 14.47 -6.68 9.26
N ARG A 178 14.20 -7.82 9.90
CA ARG A 178 13.45 -7.90 11.16
C ARG A 178 14.35 -8.12 12.38
N ALA A 179 15.60 -8.50 12.18
CA ALA A 179 16.50 -8.90 13.24
C ALA A 179 17.03 -7.67 14.00
N THR A 180 17.45 -6.64 13.28
CA THR A 180 18.08 -5.44 13.89
C THR A 180 17.21 -4.77 14.95
N LEU A 181 15.91 -4.57 14.66
CA LEU A 181 14.97 -3.91 15.57
C LEU A 181 14.01 -4.86 16.28
N LYS A 182 14.18 -6.19 16.14
CA LYS A 182 13.28 -7.21 16.67
C LYS A 182 11.81 -6.97 16.31
N SER A 183 11.55 -6.63 15.05
CA SER A 183 10.22 -6.23 14.56
C SER A 183 9.22 -7.38 14.65
N ASP A 184 8.11 -7.14 15.36
CA ASP A 184 7.03 -8.11 15.61
C ASP A 184 6.23 -8.51 14.36
N GLY A 185 6.24 -7.66 13.32
CA GLY A 185 5.55 -7.89 12.05
C GLY A 185 4.12 -7.33 12.02
N VAL A 186 3.77 -6.44 12.95
CA VAL A 186 2.48 -5.75 13.00
C VAL A 186 2.63 -4.32 12.47
N PHE A 187 1.65 -3.85 11.69
CA PHE A 187 1.67 -2.49 11.17
C PHE A 187 1.60 -1.43 12.29
N ARG A 188 2.17 -0.25 12.00
CA ARG A 188 2.18 0.93 12.87
C ARG A 188 1.81 2.16 12.06
N CYS A 189 1.32 3.18 12.76
CA CYS A 189 0.98 4.45 12.14
C CYS A 189 2.23 5.32 11.89
N SER A 190 2.21 6.14 10.85
CA SER A 190 3.27 7.09 10.55
C SER A 190 3.16 8.36 11.43
N PRO A 191 4.18 9.24 11.44
CA PRO A 191 4.10 10.53 12.11
C PRO A 191 2.88 11.36 11.68
N ARG A 192 2.45 11.26 10.40
CA ARG A 192 1.23 11.90 9.90
C ARG A 192 0.02 11.54 10.75
N GLY A 193 -0.20 10.25 11.01
CA GLY A 193 -1.37 9.81 11.77
C GLY A 193 -1.29 10.14 13.26
N TRP A 194 -0.10 10.02 13.86
CA TRP A 194 0.11 10.41 15.27
C TRP A 194 -0.15 11.90 15.51
N VAL A 195 0.35 12.75 14.62
CA VAL A 195 0.12 14.20 14.66
C VAL A 195 -1.38 14.49 14.61
N ILE A 196 -2.09 13.90 13.66
CA ILE A 196 -3.54 14.11 13.53
C ILE A 196 -4.28 13.68 14.79
N LEU A 197 -3.97 12.50 15.33
CA LEU A 197 -4.59 12.01 16.56
C LEU A 197 -4.39 12.99 17.72
N GLY A 198 -3.17 13.50 17.90
CA GLY A 198 -2.86 14.47 18.95
C GLY A 198 -3.62 15.79 18.79
N TYR A 199 -3.60 16.38 17.58
CA TYR A 199 -4.27 17.66 17.32
C TYR A 199 -5.79 17.55 17.41
N VAL A 200 -6.40 16.50 16.85
CA VAL A 200 -7.85 16.30 16.92
C VAL A 200 -8.30 16.07 18.36
N SER A 201 -7.59 15.22 19.12
CA SER A 201 -7.95 14.94 20.51
C SER A 201 -7.86 16.21 21.36
N THR A 202 -6.77 16.98 21.20
CA THR A 202 -6.58 18.23 21.94
C THR A 202 -7.61 19.28 21.53
N ALA A 203 -7.94 19.40 20.25
CA ALA A 203 -8.95 20.34 19.79
C ALA A 203 -10.33 20.00 20.38
N ILE A 204 -10.73 18.73 20.38
CA ILE A 204 -12.00 18.32 20.99
C ILE A 204 -12.01 18.64 22.48
N LEU A 205 -10.94 18.32 23.22
CA LEU A 205 -10.85 18.62 24.66
C LEU A 205 -11.00 20.12 24.96
N VAL A 206 -10.34 20.95 24.18
CA VAL A 206 -10.33 22.41 24.35
C VAL A 206 -11.66 23.05 23.91
N SER A 207 -12.46 22.38 23.09
CA SER A 207 -13.80 22.84 22.69
C SER A 207 -14.89 22.67 23.76
N CYS A 208 -14.64 21.84 24.77
CA CYS A 208 -15.59 21.56 25.85
C CYS A 208 -15.43 22.51 27.06
N TYR A 209 -14.48 23.44 27.02
CA TYR A 209 -14.22 24.47 28.02
C TYR A 209 -14.63 25.85 27.49
#